data_AF-A0A497AZY7-F1
#
_entry.id   AF-A0A497AZY7-F1
#
_cell.length_a   1.000
_cell.length_b   1.000
_cell.length_c   1.000
_cell.angle_alpha   90.00
_cell.angle_beta   90.00
_cell.angle_gamma   90.00
#
_symmetry.space_group_name_H-M   'P 1'
#
loop_
_entity.id
_entity.type
_entity.pdbx_description
1 polymer ?
#
loop_
_entity_poly.entity_id
_entity_poly.type
_entity_poly.pdbx_seq_one_letter_code
_entity_poly.pdbx_strand_id
1 'polypeptide(L)'
;MLSSRIRRFLRLRQIFSGLAGLGFGLLLSVLSNWLSEKWIGLLPWIAGVAVLMGLISLILSLREPFDIDVAIRSPLTIRSPHEAKLYARRGFVGFVPLYTPKPDTEAEKLSPEERLEATRALDFDRLQIEESNLWPTIQAILAHSSQLEHCWLLATRGRSVPGSLPYAKVLAEYLRQRGMKCKFHYGDDYVIPLDDDALVLSKTFQQVRRVFREAIKLGIPPRDMVADITTGVRSMTLGMVLACLNGDQDIEFVGTHYDEMGRPVGDLFPLIFSFEPILREG
;
A
#
# COMPACT_ATOMS: atom_id res chain seq x y z
N MET A 1 17.96 -18.25 -4.97
CA MET A 1 19.28 -18.05 -4.30
C MET A 1 19.03 -17.67 -2.84
N LEU A 2 19.20 -18.59 -1.89
CA LEU A 2 19.00 -18.29 -0.46
C LEU A 2 20.10 -17.35 0.05
N SER A 3 19.69 -16.23 0.68
CA SER A 3 20.59 -15.19 1.18
C SER A 3 21.60 -15.76 2.19
N SER A 4 22.80 -15.20 2.21
CA SER A 4 23.90 -15.68 3.07
C SER A 4 23.57 -15.62 4.57
N ARG A 5 22.58 -14.81 4.96
CA ARG A 5 22.09 -14.69 6.34
C ARG A 5 21.28 -15.92 6.77
N ILE A 6 20.41 -16.43 5.90
CA ILE A 6 19.58 -17.62 6.18
C ILE A 6 20.46 -18.87 6.33
N ARG A 7 21.51 -19.00 5.50
CA ARG A 7 22.49 -20.10 5.64
C ARG A 7 23.32 -20.03 6.92
N ARG A 8 23.59 -18.83 7.46
CA ARG A 8 24.24 -18.68 8.78
C ARG A 8 23.30 -19.03 9.93
N PHE A 9 22.04 -18.62 9.86
CA PHE A 9 21.06 -18.91 10.91
C PHE A 9 20.75 -20.41 11.01
N LEU A 10 20.53 -21.09 9.87
CA LEU A 10 20.33 -22.55 9.85
C LEU A 10 21.54 -23.33 10.37
N ARG A 11 22.77 -22.88 10.08
CA ARG A 11 23.98 -23.48 10.67
C ARG A 11 24.05 -23.27 12.18
N LEU A 12 23.66 -22.09 12.70
CA LEU A 12 23.61 -21.87 14.15
C LEU A 12 22.59 -22.76 14.84
N ARG A 13 21.39 -22.92 14.27
CA ARG A 13 20.32 -23.77 14.85
C ARG A 13 20.73 -25.24 14.85
N GLN A 14 21.37 -25.73 13.79
CA GLN A 14 21.93 -27.09 13.72
C GLN A 14 23.10 -27.31 14.69
N ILE A 15 23.96 -26.31 14.89
CA ILE A 15 25.03 -26.35 15.88
C ILE A 15 24.44 -26.36 17.30
N PHE A 16 23.41 -25.56 17.57
CA PHE A 16 22.73 -25.55 18.87
C PHE A 16 22.01 -26.87 19.17
N SER A 17 21.31 -27.47 18.20
CA SER A 17 20.70 -28.78 18.39
C SER A 17 21.75 -29.89 18.58
N GLY A 18 22.88 -29.80 17.87
CA GLY A 18 24.01 -30.73 18.04
C GLY A 18 24.68 -30.60 19.40
N LEU A 19 24.91 -29.36 19.87
CA LEU A 19 25.47 -29.08 21.20
C LEU A 19 24.49 -29.43 22.32
N ALA A 20 23.19 -29.22 22.13
CA ALA A 20 22.16 -29.63 23.08
C ALA A 20 22.06 -31.17 23.17
N GLY A 21 22.14 -31.87 22.04
CA GLY A 21 22.16 -33.33 22.01
C GLY A 21 23.41 -33.92 22.67
N LEU A 22 24.59 -33.36 22.37
CA LEU A 22 25.85 -33.75 23.01
C LEU A 22 25.88 -33.41 24.51
N GLY A 23 25.37 -32.24 24.88
CA GLY A 23 25.24 -31.82 26.27
C GLY A 23 24.28 -32.72 27.06
N PHE A 24 23.15 -33.09 26.45
CA PHE A 24 22.17 -34.00 27.06
C PHE A 24 22.73 -35.44 27.20
N GLY A 25 23.47 -35.92 26.19
CA GLY A 25 24.15 -37.22 26.24
C GLY A 25 25.25 -37.28 27.30
N LEU A 26 26.06 -36.22 27.43
CA LEU A 26 27.06 -36.10 28.50
C LEU A 26 26.40 -35.98 29.88
N LEU A 27 25.32 -35.21 30.00
CA LEU A 27 24.52 -35.13 31.23
C LEU A 27 23.97 -36.48 31.63
N LEU A 28 23.37 -37.24 30.71
CA LEU A 28 22.86 -38.60 30.97
C LEU A 28 23.97 -39.57 31.37
N SER A 29 25.14 -39.50 30.71
CA SER A 29 26.28 -40.34 31.03
C SER A 29 26.89 -40.02 32.40
N VAL A 30 26.90 -38.74 32.79
CA VAL A 30 27.33 -38.31 34.14
C VAL A 30 26.28 -38.68 35.18
N LEU A 31 24.99 -38.45 34.91
CA LEU A 31 23.86 -38.88 35.77
C LEU A 31 23.88 -40.40 36.01
N SER A 32 24.17 -41.20 34.99
CA SER A 32 24.28 -42.66 35.09
C SER A 32 25.42 -43.13 36.00
N ASN A 33 26.52 -42.37 36.10
CA ASN A 33 27.66 -42.69 36.98
C ASN A 33 27.59 -41.99 38.35
N TRP A 34 26.76 -40.96 38.49
CA TRP A 34 26.67 -40.07 39.66
C TRP A 34 25.40 -40.28 40.50
N LEU A 35 24.68 -41.37 40.24
CA LEU A 35 23.58 -41.91 41.04
C LEU A 35 24.12 -42.78 42.20
N SER A 36 25.22 -42.36 42.83
CA SER A 36 25.65 -42.90 44.13
C SER A 36 24.96 -42.11 45.24
N GLU A 37 24.64 -42.79 46.35
CA GLU A 37 23.59 -42.50 47.36
C GLU A 37 23.49 -41.08 47.95
N LYS A 38 24.43 -40.16 47.69
CA LYS A 38 24.52 -38.85 48.37
C LYS A 38 23.67 -37.71 47.78
N TRP A 39 23.13 -37.83 46.56
CA TRP A 39 22.49 -36.69 45.85
C TRP A 39 20.99 -36.84 45.56
N ILE A 40 20.34 -37.89 46.07
CA ILE A 40 18.88 -38.12 45.87
C ILE A 40 18.04 -36.92 46.32
N GLY A 41 18.47 -36.16 47.34
CA GLY A 41 17.77 -34.96 47.81
C GLY A 41 17.79 -33.76 46.84
N LEU A 42 18.66 -33.74 45.84
CA LEU A 42 18.84 -32.62 44.90
C LEU A 42 18.14 -32.82 43.54
N LEU A 43 17.64 -34.04 43.28
CA LEU A 43 16.83 -34.38 42.09
C LEU A 43 15.64 -33.45 41.86
N PRO A 44 14.82 -33.07 42.88
CA PRO A 44 13.69 -32.16 42.68
C PRO A 44 14.11 -30.77 42.19
N TRP A 45 15.25 -30.27 42.65
CA TRP A 45 15.78 -28.97 42.23
C TRP A 45 16.25 -28.98 40.78
N ILE A 46 16.95 -30.05 40.37
CA ILE A 46 17.40 -30.22 38.98
C ILE A 46 16.21 -30.35 38.04
N ALA A 47 15.20 -31.15 38.41
CA ALA A 47 13.96 -31.27 37.64
C ALA A 47 13.23 -29.91 37.53
N GLY A 48 13.17 -29.15 38.63
CA GLY A 48 12.59 -27.80 38.64
C GLY A 48 13.30 -26.84 37.69
N VAL A 49 14.65 -26.83 37.69
CA VAL A 49 15.45 -26.01 36.77
C VAL A 49 15.24 -26.42 35.32
N ALA A 50 15.18 -27.72 35.02
CA ALA A 50 14.95 -28.22 33.67
C ALA A 50 13.56 -27.82 33.13
N VAL A 51 12.52 -27.94 33.96
CA VAL A 51 11.16 -27.49 33.60
C VAL A 51 11.13 -25.98 33.38
N LEU A 52 11.78 -25.20 34.25
CA LEU A 52 11.87 -23.74 34.11
C LEU A 52 12.58 -23.34 32.81
N MET A 53 13.70 -24.00 32.47
CA MET A 53 14.42 -23.78 31.22
C MET A 53 13.57 -24.17 30.00
N GLY A 54 12.81 -25.26 30.07
CA GLY A 54 11.87 -25.66 29.03
C GLY A 54 10.74 -24.63 28.83
N LEU A 55 10.18 -24.09 29.92
CA LEU A 55 9.18 -23.04 29.88
C LEU A 55 9.74 -21.73 29.33
N ILE A 56 10.95 -21.33 29.73
CA ILE A 56 11.63 -20.15 29.18
C ILE A 56 11.89 -20.34 27.69
N SER A 57 12.39 -21.49 27.27
CA SER A 57 12.60 -21.81 25.86
C SER A 57 11.30 -21.77 25.06
N LEU A 58 10.20 -22.30 25.62
CA LEU A 58 8.88 -22.24 24.99
C LEU A 58 8.40 -20.79 24.87
N ILE A 59 8.49 -20.00 25.94
CA ILE A 59 8.12 -18.57 25.92
C ILE A 59 8.97 -17.79 24.91
N LEU A 60 10.27 -18.07 24.81
CA LEU A 60 11.14 -17.43 23.84
C LEU A 60 10.81 -17.86 22.41
N SER A 61 10.48 -19.13 22.17
CA SER A 61 10.05 -19.62 20.85
C SER A 61 8.68 -19.05 20.43
N LEU A 62 7.76 -18.89 21.39
CA LEU A 62 6.48 -18.20 21.16
C LEU A 62 6.65 -16.69 20.99
N ARG A 63 7.82 -16.14 21.30
CA ARG A 63 8.21 -14.74 21.09
C ARG A 63 9.06 -14.53 19.86
N GLU A 64 9.44 -15.58 19.11
CA GLU A 64 10.08 -15.36 17.81
C GLU A 64 9.08 -14.63 16.91
N PRO A 65 9.41 -13.41 16.44
CA PRO A 65 8.49 -12.65 15.63
C PRO A 65 8.22 -13.43 14.34
N PHE A 66 6.95 -13.54 13.95
CA PHE A 66 6.61 -14.02 12.62
C PHE A 66 7.32 -13.14 11.58
N ASP A 67 8.05 -13.77 10.66
CA ASP A 67 8.59 -13.06 9.51
C ASP A 67 7.42 -12.79 8.56
N ILE A 68 7.16 -11.51 8.30
CA ILE A 68 6.16 -11.09 7.32
C ILE A 68 6.88 -11.00 5.97
N ASP A 69 6.63 -11.96 5.10
CA ASP A 69 7.00 -11.89 3.69
C ASP A 69 5.82 -11.35 2.86
N VAL A 70 6.09 -10.89 1.65
CA VAL A 70 5.06 -10.39 0.73
C VAL A 70 5.10 -11.19 -0.56
N ALA A 71 4.04 -11.92 -0.87
CA ALA A 71 3.85 -12.48 -2.20
C ALA A 71 3.37 -11.38 -3.15
N ILE A 72 4.28 -10.90 -3.99
CA ILE A 72 3.96 -9.97 -5.07
C ILE A 72 3.56 -10.79 -6.29
N ARG A 73 2.34 -10.59 -6.79
CA ARG A 73 1.90 -11.18 -8.07
C ARG A 73 2.48 -10.40 -9.23
N SER A 74 2.55 -11.02 -10.41
CA SER A 74 2.90 -10.29 -11.63
C SER A 74 1.91 -9.13 -11.83
N PRO A 75 2.39 -7.91 -12.09
CA PRO A 75 1.52 -6.76 -12.27
C PRO A 75 0.62 -6.98 -13.48
N LEU A 76 -0.66 -6.60 -13.35
CA LEU A 76 -1.60 -6.61 -14.46
C LEU A 76 -1.51 -5.27 -15.19
N THR A 77 -1.50 -5.31 -16.52
CA THR A 77 -1.52 -4.10 -17.36
C THR A 77 -2.88 -3.95 -18.02
N ILE A 78 -3.44 -2.74 -18.02
CA ILE A 78 -4.65 -2.42 -18.79
C ILE A 78 -4.23 -1.64 -20.03
N ARG A 79 -4.09 -2.32 -21.18
CA ARG A 79 -3.66 -1.70 -22.45
C ARG A 79 -4.75 -1.71 -23.51
N SER A 80 -5.74 -2.58 -23.36
CA SER A 80 -6.84 -2.74 -24.31
C SER A 80 -8.20 -2.54 -23.64
N PRO A 81 -9.25 -2.18 -24.41
CA PRO A 81 -10.62 -2.11 -23.90
C PRO A 81 -11.12 -3.43 -23.31
N HIS A 82 -10.61 -4.56 -23.81
CA HIS A 82 -10.94 -5.88 -23.28
C HIS A 82 -10.36 -6.08 -21.86
N GLU A 83 -9.07 -5.76 -21.67
CA GLU A 83 -8.42 -5.80 -20.36
C GLU A 83 -9.05 -4.82 -19.38
N ALA A 84 -9.41 -3.61 -19.83
CA ALA A 84 -10.12 -2.63 -19.03
C ALA A 84 -11.43 -3.20 -18.47
N LYS A 85 -12.20 -3.93 -19.29
CA LYS A 85 -13.42 -4.59 -18.84
C LYS A 85 -13.15 -5.76 -17.88
N LEU A 86 -12.11 -6.54 -18.15
CA LEU A 86 -11.74 -7.73 -17.37
C LEU A 86 -11.22 -7.37 -15.97
N TYR A 87 -10.40 -6.32 -15.88
CA TYR A 87 -9.73 -5.88 -14.66
C TYR A 87 -10.38 -4.66 -14.02
N ALA A 88 -11.55 -4.22 -14.52
CA ALA A 88 -12.31 -3.15 -13.89
C ALA A 88 -12.60 -3.47 -12.42
N ARG A 89 -12.64 -2.40 -11.61
CA ARG A 89 -12.86 -2.46 -10.16
C ARG A 89 -14.13 -1.68 -9.85
N ARG A 90 -14.85 -2.10 -8.81
CA ARG A 90 -16.13 -1.49 -8.42
C ARG A 90 -15.93 -0.24 -7.58
N GLY A 91 -14.79 -0.13 -6.89
CA GLY A 91 -14.41 1.07 -6.16
C GLY A 91 -13.01 1.55 -6.48
N PHE A 92 -12.84 2.87 -6.52
CA PHE A 92 -11.58 3.54 -6.80
C PHE A 92 -11.29 4.59 -5.73
N VAL A 93 -10.08 4.62 -5.19
CA VAL A 93 -9.60 5.74 -4.36
C VAL A 93 -8.31 6.28 -4.95
N GLY A 94 -8.25 7.58 -5.20
CA GLY A 94 -7.06 8.21 -5.79
C GLY A 94 -6.91 9.65 -5.34
N PHE A 95 -5.71 10.19 -5.55
CA PHE A 95 -5.41 11.58 -5.21
C PHE A 95 -5.78 12.52 -6.35
N VAL A 96 -6.26 13.70 -5.98
CA VAL A 96 -6.42 14.83 -6.90
C VAL A 96 -5.17 15.69 -6.78
N PRO A 97 -4.33 15.80 -7.81
CA PRO A 97 -3.18 16.69 -7.77
C PRO A 97 -3.61 18.16 -7.82
N LEU A 98 -2.76 19.06 -7.35
CA LEU A 98 -2.91 20.48 -7.68
C LEU A 98 -2.72 20.61 -9.19
N TYR A 99 -3.70 21.21 -9.87
CA TYR A 99 -3.70 21.30 -11.32
C TYR A 99 -2.48 22.06 -11.84
N THR A 100 -1.81 21.42 -12.80
CA THR A 100 -0.69 21.99 -13.54
C THR A 100 -0.88 21.62 -15.02
N PRO A 101 -1.01 22.60 -15.92
CA PRO A 101 -1.04 22.34 -17.36
C PRO A 101 0.32 21.82 -17.85
N LYS A 102 0.33 21.09 -18.96
CA LYS A 102 1.59 20.75 -19.63
C LYS A 102 2.24 22.03 -20.22
N PRO A 103 3.57 22.02 -20.38
CA PRO A 103 4.27 23.10 -21.09
C PRO A 103 3.74 23.30 -22.50
N ASP A 104 3.86 24.52 -23.02
CA ASP A 104 3.52 24.94 -24.38
C ASP A 104 2.01 24.86 -24.71
N THR A 105 1.16 24.93 -23.69
CA THR A 105 -0.30 24.92 -23.82
C THR A 105 -0.91 26.31 -23.59
N GLU A 106 -2.13 26.57 -24.07
CA GLU A 106 -2.83 27.84 -23.78
C GLU A 106 -3.17 27.94 -22.30
N ALA A 107 -3.44 26.79 -21.66
CA ALA A 107 -3.72 26.72 -20.23
C ALA A 107 -2.51 27.09 -19.36
N GLU A 108 -1.27 26.90 -19.85
CA GLU A 108 -0.05 27.34 -19.18
C GLU A 108 0.02 28.85 -19.03
N LYS A 109 -0.47 29.60 -20.02
CA LYS A 109 -0.45 31.06 -20.05
C LYS A 109 -1.39 31.70 -19.01
N LEU A 110 -2.34 30.93 -18.49
CA LEU A 110 -3.28 31.39 -17.47
C LEU A 110 -2.57 31.64 -16.14
N SER A 111 -2.89 32.77 -15.50
CA SER A 111 -2.47 33.04 -14.13
C SER A 111 -3.11 32.05 -13.14
N PRO A 112 -2.55 31.88 -11.92
CA PRO A 112 -3.18 31.07 -10.88
C PRO A 112 -4.64 31.45 -10.58
N GLU A 113 -4.96 32.75 -10.62
CA GLU A 113 -6.31 33.28 -10.40
C GLU A 113 -7.25 32.91 -11.55
N GLU A 114 -6.79 33.04 -12.80
CA GLU A 114 -7.53 32.66 -14.00
C GLU A 114 -7.80 31.15 -14.03
N ARG A 115 -6.83 30.32 -13.63
CA ARG A 115 -7.02 28.87 -13.49
C ARG A 115 -8.08 28.56 -12.45
N LEU A 116 -8.07 29.27 -11.32
CA LEU A 116 -9.07 29.08 -10.26
C LEU A 116 -10.46 29.56 -10.70
N GLU A 117 -10.55 30.64 -11.48
CA GLU A 117 -11.79 31.09 -12.09
C GLU A 117 -12.34 30.04 -13.06
N ALA A 118 -11.51 29.55 -13.99
CA ALA A 118 -11.88 28.48 -14.93
C ALA A 118 -12.33 27.21 -14.19
N THR A 119 -11.66 26.87 -13.09
CA THR A 119 -12.03 25.76 -12.19
C THR A 119 -13.41 25.95 -11.58
N ARG A 120 -13.74 27.17 -11.10
CA ARG A 120 -15.06 27.48 -10.55
C ARG A 120 -16.15 27.46 -11.61
N ALA A 121 -15.83 27.91 -12.82
CA ALA A 121 -16.70 27.92 -13.98
C ALA A 121 -16.88 26.53 -14.63
N LEU A 122 -16.08 25.53 -14.24
CA LEU A 122 -15.99 24.22 -14.90
C LEU A 122 -15.67 24.34 -16.39
N ASP A 123 -14.79 25.27 -16.75
CA ASP A 123 -14.36 25.53 -18.12
C ASP A 123 -13.23 24.56 -18.52
N PHE A 124 -13.62 23.35 -18.93
CA PHE A 124 -12.68 22.27 -19.25
C PHE A 124 -11.80 22.58 -20.45
N ASP A 125 -12.31 23.36 -21.41
CA ASP A 125 -11.58 23.74 -22.62
C ASP A 125 -10.48 24.74 -22.28
N ARG A 126 -10.79 25.75 -21.46
CA ARG A 126 -9.78 26.72 -20.97
C ARG A 126 -8.73 26.04 -20.10
N LEU A 127 -9.13 25.01 -19.33
CA LEU A 127 -8.21 24.20 -18.52
C LEU A 127 -7.48 23.11 -19.31
N GLN A 128 -7.79 22.87 -20.58
CA GLN A 128 -7.16 21.84 -21.41
C GLN A 128 -6.86 20.54 -20.64
N ILE A 129 -7.89 19.97 -20.00
CA ILE A 129 -7.75 18.93 -18.96
C ILE A 129 -6.90 17.72 -19.41
N GLU A 130 -7.02 17.31 -20.67
CA GLU A 130 -6.26 16.18 -21.24
C GLU A 130 -4.76 16.50 -21.39
N GLU A 131 -4.41 17.78 -21.47
CA GLU A 131 -3.05 18.32 -21.51
C GLU A 131 -2.62 18.86 -20.14
N SER A 132 -2.94 18.12 -19.07
CA SER A 132 -2.58 18.50 -17.70
C SER A 132 -2.12 17.31 -16.86
N ASN A 133 -1.63 17.59 -15.65
CA ASN A 133 -1.29 16.56 -14.67
C ASN A 133 -2.52 15.83 -14.07
N LEU A 134 -3.75 16.23 -14.40
CA LEU A 134 -4.96 15.46 -14.05
C LEU A 134 -5.17 14.27 -14.98
N TRP A 135 -4.60 14.30 -16.19
CA TRP A 135 -4.84 13.29 -17.21
C TRP A 135 -4.49 11.86 -16.79
N PRO A 136 -3.37 11.58 -16.09
CA PRO A 136 -3.08 10.23 -15.60
C PRO A 136 -4.18 9.71 -14.67
N THR A 137 -4.63 10.51 -13.70
CA THR A 137 -5.72 10.11 -12.80
C THR A 137 -7.05 9.93 -13.54
N ILE A 138 -7.31 10.70 -14.59
CA ILE A 138 -8.47 10.49 -15.47
C ILE A 138 -8.37 9.13 -16.18
N GLN A 139 -7.21 8.79 -16.74
CA GLN A 139 -7.00 7.50 -17.41
C GLN A 139 -7.16 6.32 -16.47
N ALA A 140 -6.61 6.43 -15.25
CA ALA A 140 -6.82 5.46 -14.17
C ALA A 140 -8.31 5.20 -13.92
N ILE A 141 -9.09 6.27 -13.69
CA ILE A 141 -10.53 6.14 -13.41
C ILE A 141 -11.30 5.57 -14.62
N LEU A 142 -10.99 6.04 -15.84
CA LEU A 142 -11.66 5.58 -17.06
C LEU A 142 -11.43 4.10 -17.35
N ALA A 143 -10.27 3.55 -16.98
CA ALA A 143 -9.96 2.13 -17.14
C ALA A 143 -10.94 1.22 -16.36
N HIS A 144 -11.53 1.72 -15.27
CA HIS A 144 -12.50 0.97 -14.47
C HIS A 144 -13.97 1.29 -14.80
N SER A 145 -14.24 2.20 -15.75
CA SER A 145 -15.58 2.73 -16.07
C SER A 145 -16.68 1.68 -16.28
N SER A 146 -16.32 0.49 -16.75
CA SER A 146 -17.28 -0.60 -17.02
C SER A 146 -17.90 -1.23 -15.78
N GLN A 147 -17.25 -1.15 -14.62
CA GLN A 147 -17.73 -1.71 -13.36
C GLN A 147 -17.71 -0.71 -12.19
N LEU A 148 -17.13 0.48 -12.38
CA LEU A 148 -16.96 1.44 -11.30
C LEU A 148 -18.31 1.96 -10.78
N GLU A 149 -18.58 1.71 -9.50
CA GLU A 149 -19.79 2.14 -8.78
C GLU A 149 -19.49 3.38 -7.94
N HIS A 150 -18.30 3.45 -7.33
CA HIS A 150 -17.92 4.52 -6.41
C HIS A 150 -16.47 4.98 -6.63
N CYS A 151 -16.26 6.29 -6.65
CA CYS A 151 -14.94 6.91 -6.86
C CYS A 151 -14.68 7.94 -5.75
N TRP A 152 -13.67 7.69 -4.91
CA TRP A 152 -13.25 8.59 -3.84
C TRP A 152 -12.04 9.41 -4.29
N LEU A 153 -12.22 10.73 -4.31
CA LEU A 153 -11.21 11.69 -4.74
C LEU A 153 -10.62 12.38 -3.50
N LEU A 154 -9.40 12.00 -3.15
CA LEU A 154 -8.69 12.56 -2.01
C LEU A 154 -7.92 13.81 -2.44
N ALA A 155 -8.32 14.96 -1.92
CA ALA A 155 -7.70 16.23 -2.25
C ALA A 155 -6.88 16.80 -1.09
N THR A 156 -6.13 17.86 -1.34
CA THR A 156 -5.29 18.49 -0.34
C THR A 156 -5.76 19.90 0.02
N ARG A 157 -5.39 20.32 1.23
CA ARG A 157 -5.52 21.70 1.70
C ARG A 157 -4.22 22.11 2.37
N GLY A 158 -3.59 23.17 1.87
CA GLY A 158 -2.49 23.83 2.57
C GLY A 158 -2.99 25.08 3.32
N ARG A 159 -2.28 25.46 4.39
CA ARG A 159 -2.47 26.78 5.03
C ARG A 159 -1.82 27.91 4.26
N SER A 160 -0.60 27.68 3.78
CA SER A 160 0.25 28.66 3.10
C SER A 160 0.42 28.40 1.60
N VAL A 161 0.08 27.19 1.15
CA VAL A 161 0.18 26.78 -0.26
C VAL A 161 -1.19 26.38 -0.79
N PRO A 162 -1.50 26.65 -2.08
CA PRO A 162 -2.73 26.21 -2.70
C PRO A 162 -2.91 24.68 -2.58
N GLY A 163 -4.10 24.27 -2.14
CA GLY A 163 -4.50 22.86 -2.10
C GLY A 163 -5.25 22.42 -3.37
N SER A 164 -5.37 21.11 -3.58
CA SER A 164 -6.04 20.55 -4.75
C SER A 164 -7.56 20.44 -4.64
N LEU A 165 -8.16 20.76 -3.49
CA LEU A 165 -9.60 20.61 -3.25
C LEU A 165 -10.52 21.20 -4.34
N PRO A 166 -10.28 22.41 -4.89
CA PRO A 166 -11.14 22.95 -5.96
C PRO A 166 -11.21 22.06 -7.21
N TYR A 167 -10.11 21.34 -7.51
CA TYR A 167 -9.99 20.51 -8.70
C TYR A 167 -10.67 19.14 -8.56
N ALA A 168 -11.02 18.72 -7.33
CA ALA A 168 -11.76 17.47 -7.13
C ALA A 168 -13.15 17.53 -7.78
N LYS A 169 -13.81 18.68 -7.70
CA LYS A 169 -15.08 18.93 -8.40
C LYS A 169 -14.89 18.94 -9.91
N VAL A 170 -13.86 19.64 -10.41
CA VAL A 170 -13.55 19.69 -11.86
C VAL A 170 -13.36 18.27 -12.42
N LEU A 171 -12.55 17.45 -11.75
CA LEU A 171 -12.31 16.06 -12.16
C LEU A 171 -13.60 15.24 -12.20
N ALA A 172 -14.42 15.32 -11.15
CA ALA A 172 -15.69 14.58 -11.07
C ALA A 172 -16.68 15.01 -12.18
N GLU A 173 -16.85 16.32 -12.40
CA GLU A 173 -17.78 16.82 -13.42
C GLU A 173 -17.29 16.54 -14.84
N TYR A 174 -15.98 16.66 -15.10
CA TYR A 174 -15.38 16.29 -16.38
C TYR A 174 -15.65 14.80 -16.71
N LEU A 175 -15.42 13.91 -15.74
CA LEU A 175 -15.68 12.47 -15.91
C LEU A 175 -17.18 12.17 -16.11
N ARG A 176 -18.08 12.89 -15.43
CA ARG A 176 -19.53 12.76 -15.66
C ARG A 176 -19.94 13.18 -17.07
N GLN A 177 -19.38 14.28 -17.59
CA GLN A 177 -19.63 14.70 -18.97
C GLN A 177 -19.15 13.66 -20.00
N ARG A 178 -18.09 12.90 -19.65
CA ARG A 178 -17.59 11.76 -20.43
C ARG A 178 -18.44 10.48 -20.26
N GLY A 179 -19.58 10.55 -19.56
CA GLY A 179 -20.53 9.45 -19.42
C GLY A 179 -20.30 8.53 -18.22
N MET A 180 -19.41 8.88 -17.29
CA MET A 180 -19.20 8.09 -16.07
C MET A 180 -20.46 8.11 -15.19
N LYS A 181 -20.91 6.91 -14.79
CA LYS A 181 -22.13 6.72 -13.97
C LYS A 181 -21.86 6.48 -12.49
N CYS A 182 -20.60 6.36 -12.10
CA CYS A 182 -20.22 6.11 -10.70
C CYS A 182 -20.57 7.30 -9.80
N LYS A 183 -20.79 7.02 -8.52
CA LYS A 183 -20.93 8.05 -7.49
C LYS A 183 -19.54 8.55 -7.06
N PHE A 184 -19.29 9.82 -7.32
CA PHE A 184 -18.08 10.51 -6.84
C PHE A 184 -18.25 10.98 -5.40
N HIS A 185 -17.22 10.74 -4.59
CA HIS A 185 -17.10 11.18 -3.20
C HIS A 185 -15.89 12.12 -3.09
N TYR A 186 -16.16 13.38 -2.83
CA TYR A 186 -15.16 14.44 -2.68
C TYR A 186 -15.73 15.55 -1.78
N GLY A 187 -14.89 16.52 -1.40
CA GLY A 187 -15.27 17.61 -0.50
C GLY A 187 -14.46 17.58 0.79
N ASP A 188 -14.89 18.36 1.77
CA ASP A 188 -14.16 18.56 3.04
C ASP A 188 -13.86 17.27 3.80
N ASP A 189 -14.76 16.28 3.71
CA ASP A 189 -14.61 14.96 4.31
C ASP A 189 -13.43 14.15 3.75
N TYR A 190 -12.94 14.50 2.56
CA TYR A 190 -11.92 13.78 1.80
C TYR A 190 -10.65 14.62 1.60
N VAL A 191 -10.42 15.60 2.47
CA VAL A 191 -9.25 16.48 2.44
C VAL A 191 -8.14 15.95 3.34
N ILE A 192 -6.92 15.92 2.80
CA ILE A 192 -5.68 15.68 3.53
C ILE A 192 -4.97 17.03 3.73
N PRO A 193 -4.81 17.52 4.98
CA PRO A 193 -4.12 18.77 5.24
C PRO A 193 -2.60 18.60 5.11
N LEU A 194 -1.95 19.53 4.40
CA LEU A 194 -0.50 19.52 4.10
C LEU A 194 0.33 20.38 5.07
N ASP A 195 -0.12 20.51 6.31
CA ASP A 195 0.51 21.43 7.28
C ASP A 195 1.88 20.93 7.78
N ASP A 196 2.09 19.61 7.82
CA ASP A 196 3.27 18.94 8.38
C ASP A 196 3.44 17.55 7.74
N ASP A 197 4.55 17.33 7.02
CA ASP A 197 4.85 16.10 6.29
C ASP A 197 4.83 14.84 7.18
N ALA A 198 5.25 14.94 8.44
CA ALA A 198 5.21 13.81 9.37
C ALA A 198 3.76 13.39 9.67
N LEU A 199 2.83 14.35 9.66
CA LEU A 199 1.41 14.12 9.84
C LEU A 199 0.70 13.75 8.53
N VAL A 200 1.19 14.20 7.38
CA VAL A 200 0.59 13.88 6.08
C VAL A 200 0.50 12.37 5.87
N LEU A 201 1.54 11.62 6.22
CA LEU A 201 1.52 10.16 6.10
C LEU A 201 0.41 9.53 6.95
N SER A 202 0.38 9.84 8.25
CA SER A 202 -0.59 9.24 9.17
C SER A 202 -2.03 9.65 8.86
N LYS A 203 -2.25 10.91 8.47
CA LYS A 203 -3.56 11.40 8.03
C LYS A 203 -4.02 10.74 6.73
N THR A 204 -3.11 10.57 5.77
CA THR A 204 -3.43 9.86 4.52
C THR A 204 -3.80 8.42 4.79
N PHE A 205 -3.01 7.72 5.61
CA PHE A 205 -3.31 6.36 6.04
C PHE A 205 -4.71 6.27 6.68
N GLN A 206 -5.02 7.15 7.63
CA GLN A 206 -6.33 7.17 8.29
C GLN A 206 -7.47 7.45 7.32
N GLN A 207 -7.26 8.37 6.38
CA GLN A 207 -8.25 8.75 5.37
C GLN A 207 -8.54 7.61 4.40
N VAL A 208 -7.51 6.92 3.89
CA VAL A 208 -7.67 5.75 3.02
C VAL A 208 -8.35 4.61 3.78
N ARG A 209 -7.98 4.35 5.05
CA ARG A 209 -8.67 3.36 5.90
C ARG A 209 -10.12 3.72 6.19
N ARG A 210 -10.47 5.02 6.26
CA ARG A 210 -11.87 5.48 6.34
C ARG A 210 -12.59 5.15 5.04
N VAL A 211 -12.02 5.46 3.88
CA VAL A 211 -12.59 5.13 2.57
C VAL A 211 -12.87 3.63 2.43
N PHE A 212 -11.94 2.75 2.79
CA PHE A 212 -12.18 1.31 2.73
C PHE A 212 -13.32 0.85 3.65
N ARG A 213 -13.46 1.44 4.84
CA ARG A 213 -14.59 1.15 5.73
C ARG A 213 -15.92 1.65 5.16
N GLU A 214 -15.93 2.79 4.47
CA GLU A 214 -17.10 3.30 3.77
C GLU A 214 -17.48 2.40 2.59
N ALA A 215 -16.51 1.97 1.78
CA ALA A 215 -16.71 1.05 0.67
C ALA A 215 -17.34 -0.28 1.12
N ILE A 216 -16.86 -0.86 2.22
CA ILE A 216 -17.44 -2.09 2.80
C ILE A 216 -18.91 -1.88 3.18
N LYS A 217 -19.26 -0.73 3.80
CA LYS A 217 -20.65 -0.41 4.14
C LYS A 217 -21.55 -0.23 2.91
N LEU A 218 -20.96 0.12 1.76
CA LEU A 218 -21.64 0.22 0.47
C LEU A 218 -21.66 -1.11 -0.31
N GLY A 219 -21.15 -2.20 0.27
CA GLY A 219 -21.15 -3.52 -0.38
C GLY A 219 -20.02 -3.72 -1.40
N ILE A 220 -18.96 -2.90 -1.33
CA ILE A 220 -17.73 -3.10 -2.12
C ILE A 220 -16.68 -3.77 -1.21
N PRO A 221 -16.33 -5.05 -1.45
CA PRO A 221 -15.27 -5.71 -0.69
C PRO A 221 -13.89 -5.16 -1.09
N PRO A 222 -12.87 -5.26 -0.21
CA PRO A 222 -11.49 -4.88 -0.49
C PRO A 222 -10.93 -5.28 -1.87
N ARG A 223 -11.14 -6.53 -2.29
CA ARG A 223 -10.69 -7.07 -3.59
C ARG A 223 -11.31 -6.41 -4.81
N ASP A 224 -12.42 -5.71 -4.64
CA ASP A 224 -13.08 -4.97 -5.71
C ASP A 224 -12.70 -3.48 -5.67
N MET A 225 -11.80 -3.08 -4.77
CA MET A 225 -11.24 -1.73 -4.66
C MET A 225 -9.86 -1.67 -5.31
N VAL A 226 -9.52 -0.49 -5.82
CA VAL A 226 -8.16 -0.15 -6.24
C VAL A 226 -7.77 1.22 -5.68
N ALA A 227 -6.51 1.33 -5.26
CA ALA A 227 -5.92 2.55 -4.73
C ALA A 227 -4.87 3.10 -5.71
N ASP A 228 -5.18 4.21 -6.37
CA ASP A 228 -4.30 4.87 -7.34
C ASP A 228 -3.25 5.75 -6.65
N ILE A 229 -1.98 5.38 -6.84
CA ILE A 229 -0.82 6.10 -6.31
C ILE A 229 -0.08 6.90 -7.38
N THR A 230 -0.67 7.08 -8.56
CA THR A 230 -0.06 7.81 -9.68
C THR A 230 0.35 9.24 -9.30
N THR A 231 -0.45 9.90 -8.46
CA THR A 231 -0.21 11.27 -8.02
C THR A 231 -0.09 11.37 -6.50
N GLY A 232 0.05 12.59 -5.99
CA GLY A 232 0.24 12.87 -4.56
C GLY A 232 1.70 13.06 -4.17
N VAL A 233 1.92 13.72 -3.03
CA VAL A 233 3.28 13.85 -2.47
C VAL A 233 3.72 12.53 -1.86
N ARG A 234 5.04 12.30 -1.77
CA ARG A 234 5.62 11.01 -1.32
C ARG A 234 5.02 10.47 -0.03
N SER A 235 4.79 11.34 0.96
CA SER A 235 4.17 10.96 2.24
C SER A 235 2.72 10.48 2.10
N MET A 236 1.95 11.05 1.15
CA MET A 236 0.60 10.60 0.83
C MET A 236 0.63 9.23 0.15
N THR A 237 1.46 9.08 -0.87
CA THR A 237 1.65 7.80 -1.57
C THR A 237 2.04 6.69 -0.59
N LEU A 238 3.02 6.94 0.29
CA LEU A 238 3.43 5.99 1.32
C LEU A 238 2.27 5.68 2.29
N GLY A 239 1.52 6.69 2.74
CA GLY A 239 0.35 6.49 3.60
C GLY A 239 -0.73 5.61 2.95
N MET A 240 -0.98 5.77 1.66
CA MET A 240 -1.91 4.94 0.89
C MET A 240 -1.41 3.51 0.72
N VAL A 241 -0.14 3.32 0.34
CA VAL A 241 0.49 1.99 0.24
C VAL A 241 0.35 1.25 1.57
N LEU A 242 0.71 1.89 2.69
CA LEU A 242 0.60 1.31 4.03
C LEU A 242 -0.86 0.97 4.40
N ALA A 243 -1.83 1.75 3.94
CA ALA A 243 -3.25 1.47 4.19
C ALA A 243 -3.77 0.23 3.45
N CYS A 244 -3.11 -0.14 2.35
CA CYS A 244 -3.42 -1.33 1.54
C CYS A 244 -2.69 -2.59 2.01
N LEU A 245 -1.66 -2.48 2.87
CA LEU A 245 -0.87 -3.63 3.34
C LEU A 245 -1.67 -4.66 4.15
N ASN A 246 -2.87 -4.31 4.61
CA ASN A 246 -3.71 -5.19 5.41
C ASN A 246 -4.58 -6.16 4.57
N GLY A 247 -4.26 -6.32 3.28
CA GLY A 247 -4.72 -7.43 2.45
C GLY A 247 -5.89 -7.11 1.51
N ASP A 248 -5.91 -7.82 0.39
CA ASP A 248 -6.91 -7.82 -0.69
C ASP A 248 -7.16 -6.47 -1.40
N GLN A 249 -6.47 -5.37 -1.08
CA GLN A 249 -6.59 -4.15 -1.89
C GLN A 249 -5.47 -4.08 -2.92
N ASP A 250 -5.84 -3.86 -4.18
CA ASP A 250 -4.87 -3.63 -5.23
C ASP A 250 -4.40 -2.17 -5.21
N ILE A 251 -3.14 -1.97 -5.57
CA ILE A 251 -2.56 -0.65 -5.82
C ILE A 251 -2.44 -0.45 -7.32
N GLU A 252 -2.81 0.73 -7.80
CA GLU A 252 -2.67 1.12 -9.20
C GLU A 252 -1.66 2.24 -9.38
N PHE A 253 -0.94 2.18 -10.50
CA PHE A 253 -0.09 3.25 -10.98
C PHE A 253 -0.23 3.37 -12.49
N VAL A 254 -0.34 4.58 -13.01
CA VAL A 254 -0.41 4.83 -14.45
C VAL A 254 1.00 4.94 -15.01
N GLY A 255 1.39 3.92 -15.77
CA GLY A 255 2.67 3.83 -16.43
C GLY A 255 2.68 4.43 -17.83
N THR A 256 3.88 4.52 -18.38
CA THR A 256 4.15 4.86 -19.78
C THR A 256 5.16 3.87 -20.35
N HIS A 257 5.26 3.81 -21.68
CA HIS A 257 6.42 3.16 -22.28
C HIS A 257 7.64 4.06 -22.13
N TYR A 258 8.83 3.46 -22.18
CA TYR A 258 10.09 4.20 -22.14
C TYR A 258 10.90 3.90 -23.39
N ASP A 259 11.52 4.94 -23.96
CA ASP A 259 12.52 4.76 -25.00
C ASP A 259 13.85 4.26 -24.42
N GLU A 260 14.85 4.04 -25.28
CA GLU A 260 16.20 3.58 -24.89
C GLU A 260 16.92 4.56 -23.94
N MET A 261 16.46 5.81 -23.87
CA MET A 261 16.99 6.87 -23.00
C MET A 261 16.21 7.00 -21.69
N GLY A 262 15.22 6.13 -21.45
CA GLY A 262 14.36 6.17 -20.26
C GLY A 262 13.36 7.33 -20.26
N ARG A 263 13.05 7.91 -21.42
CA ARG A 263 12.03 8.97 -21.55
C ARG A 263 10.66 8.36 -21.77
N PRO A 264 9.61 8.89 -21.13
CA PRO A 264 8.25 8.40 -21.34
C PRO A 264 7.82 8.64 -22.78
N VAL A 265 7.26 7.62 -23.43
CA VAL A 265 6.74 7.65 -24.79
C VAL A 265 5.40 6.92 -24.89
N GLY A 266 4.59 7.32 -25.87
CA GLY A 266 3.32 6.66 -26.18
C GLY A 266 2.21 6.90 -25.15
N ASP A 267 1.24 6.00 -25.16
CA ASP A 267 0.01 6.11 -24.37
C ASP A 267 0.24 5.74 -22.89
N LEU A 268 -0.58 6.36 -22.04
CA LEU A 268 -0.69 6.01 -20.63
C LEU A 268 -1.44 4.68 -20.48
N PHE A 269 -0.99 3.82 -19.57
CA PHE A 269 -1.73 2.60 -19.23
C PHE A 269 -1.64 2.29 -17.72
N PRO A 270 -2.76 1.90 -17.08
CA PRO A 270 -2.71 1.49 -15.69
C PRO A 270 -1.99 0.16 -15.47
N LEU A 271 -1.26 0.09 -14.36
CA LEU A 271 -0.58 -1.08 -13.81
C LEU A 271 -1.19 -1.38 -12.44
N ILE A 272 -1.75 -2.57 -12.28
CA ILE A 272 -2.34 -3.04 -11.03
C ILE A 272 -1.38 -4.01 -10.34
N PHE A 273 -1.03 -3.69 -9.11
CA PHE A 273 -0.19 -4.49 -8.22
C PHE A 273 -1.05 -5.14 -7.15
N SER A 274 -1.10 -6.47 -7.18
CA SER A 274 -1.70 -7.28 -6.12
C SER A 274 -0.59 -7.87 -5.26
N PHE A 275 -0.77 -7.81 -3.94
CA PHE A 275 0.13 -8.44 -2.99
C PHE A 275 -0.64 -9.07 -1.84
N GLU A 276 -0.09 -10.16 -1.31
CA GLU A 276 -0.65 -10.89 -0.18
C GLU A 276 0.43 -11.06 0.90
N PRO A 277 0.15 -10.66 2.15
CA PRO A 277 1.08 -10.91 3.25
C PRO A 277 1.15 -12.41 3.54
N ILE A 278 2.36 -12.95 3.60
CA ILE A 278 2.64 -14.33 3.99
C ILE A 278 3.31 -14.31 5.36
N LEU A 279 2.64 -14.88 6.35
CA LEU A 279 3.25 -15.15 7.64
C LEU A 279 4.13 -16.41 7.50
N ARG A 280 5.43 -16.26 7.74
CA ARG A 280 6.35 -17.39 7.88
C ARG A 280 6.73 -17.58 9.35
N GLU A 281 6.75 -18.84 9.76
CA GLU A 281 7.39 -19.23 11.02
C GLU A 281 8.91 -19.06 10.89
N GLY A 282 9.53 -18.41 11.88
CA GLY A 282 10.97 -18.07 11.93
C GLY A 282 11.92 -19.23 12.24
#